data_AF-A0A852X3J8-F1
#
_entry.id   AF-A0A852X3J8-F1
#
_cell.length_a   1.000
_cell.length_b   1.000
_cell.length_c   1.000
_cell.angle_alpha   90.00
_cell.angle_beta   90.00
_cell.angle_gamma   90.00
#
_symmetry.space_group_name_H-M   'P 1'
#
loop_
_entity.id
_entity.type
_entity.pdbx_description
1 polymer ?
#
loop_
_entity_poly.entity_id
_entity_poly.type
_entity_poly.pdbx_seq_one_letter_code
_entity_poly.pdbx_strand_id
1 'polypeptide(L)'
;MTRSLHGPDVPSVETITDRQALGELLTGLREDRSVRSLETEVRQRVGEQDAVVYSTIASWCRGDSVPAPRQLPAFRALLAALEVTDDAPWIEATRRIRAHKELGPSPYPGLAPFSQEQRDTFFGREDIVATMVGSIVEGREPTVRILVGSSGSGKTSLVQAGVGPRLADQGWQIETIAAGSDPDTELERLRSAVPGPTLMIVDRFEQILGAGVERSVRDRYVDAALAPVPDRTVLLVLRSDYYEPAATDPRLREVLQGSQVVVGPMSENELRRAVVEPARAAGATMPDALLEVVVTEARGYSATGHQGLLPHLSTALRATWEAAGQGALSVADYRAAGGITGAIEQTAEAAYAGLDPEAREVLRHLLLRLVNVSHEGPLTRRSATKDELADLTATVPQTDLVEHLTAARLLSVSTDQVELAHESLLTAWPRLTRWIEDARADLEPRPSCATPPPRGTSTDGSSGTSPAARPTTASPPWPTGAPSC
;
A
#
# COMPACT_ATOMS: atom_id res chain seq x y z
N MET A 1 24.80 -20.99 -25.23
CA MET A 1 23.52 -20.32 -25.55
C MET A 1 22.59 -20.63 -24.40
N THR A 2 22.35 -19.65 -23.54
CA THR A 2 21.47 -19.73 -22.37
C THR A 2 20.04 -19.95 -22.85
N ARG A 3 19.41 -21.07 -22.46
CA ARG A 3 17.98 -21.29 -22.68
C ARG A 3 17.21 -20.44 -21.66
N SER A 4 16.92 -19.21 -22.06
CA SER A 4 16.06 -18.31 -21.30
C SER A 4 14.62 -18.54 -21.76
N LEU A 5 13.75 -18.97 -20.85
CA LEU A 5 12.30 -19.03 -21.08
C LEU A 5 11.81 -17.59 -21.26
N HIS A 6 11.66 -17.11 -22.49
CA HIS A 6 11.10 -15.79 -22.82
C HIS A 6 9.76 -15.98 -23.52
N GLY A 7 8.74 -16.33 -22.74
CA GLY A 7 7.32 -16.13 -23.07
C GLY A 7 6.71 -15.15 -22.06
N PRO A 8 5.69 -14.36 -22.44
CA PRO A 8 5.20 -13.22 -21.63
C PRO A 8 4.55 -13.59 -20.27
N ASP A 9 4.32 -14.88 -19.98
CA ASP A 9 3.62 -15.37 -18.78
C ASP A 9 4.41 -16.38 -17.94
N VAL A 10 5.71 -16.63 -18.22
CA VAL A 10 6.48 -17.62 -17.44
C VAL A 10 7.16 -16.93 -16.25
N PRO A 11 6.83 -17.26 -14.99
CA PRO A 11 7.42 -16.62 -13.82
C PRO A 11 8.94 -16.86 -13.75
N SER A 12 9.73 -15.86 -13.37
CA SER A 12 11.18 -16.03 -13.22
C SER A 12 11.51 -16.91 -12.02
N VAL A 13 12.51 -17.80 -12.14
CA VAL A 13 13.00 -18.59 -10.99
C VAL A 13 13.45 -17.71 -9.83
N GLU A 14 13.87 -16.47 -10.11
CA GLU A 14 14.29 -15.49 -9.11
C GLU A 14 13.10 -14.91 -8.33
N THR A 15 11.85 -15.10 -8.75
CA THR A 15 10.68 -14.50 -8.11
C THR A 15 9.69 -15.52 -7.53
N ILE A 16 9.83 -16.81 -7.83
CA ILE A 16 8.90 -17.83 -7.32
C ILE A 16 9.02 -18.01 -5.80
N THR A 17 7.87 -18.12 -5.13
CA THR A 17 7.76 -18.31 -3.67
C THR A 17 6.93 -19.53 -3.27
N ASP A 18 6.22 -20.15 -4.22
CA ASP A 18 5.42 -21.35 -3.99
C ASP A 18 5.90 -22.56 -4.80
N ARG A 19 5.43 -23.74 -4.38
CA ARG A 19 5.83 -25.03 -4.96
C ARG A 19 5.23 -25.29 -6.35
N GLN A 20 4.08 -24.69 -6.67
CA GLN A 20 3.43 -24.85 -7.98
C GLN A 20 4.24 -24.13 -9.05
N ALA A 21 4.62 -22.88 -8.80
CA ALA A 21 5.45 -22.10 -9.71
C ALA A 21 6.82 -22.77 -10.00
N LEU A 22 7.44 -23.41 -9.00
CA LEU A 22 8.65 -24.23 -9.20
C LEU A 22 8.37 -25.43 -10.11
N GLY A 23 7.24 -26.10 -9.93
CA GLY A 23 6.84 -27.24 -10.77
C GLY A 23 6.58 -26.83 -12.22
N GLU A 24 5.87 -25.73 -12.43
CA GLU A 24 5.61 -25.16 -13.75
C GLU A 24 6.90 -24.83 -14.49
N LEU A 25 7.85 -24.19 -13.82
CA LEU A 25 9.16 -23.88 -14.37
C LEU A 25 9.98 -25.12 -14.74
N LEU A 26 10.03 -26.12 -13.85
CA LEU A 26 10.70 -27.40 -14.14
C LEU A 26 10.01 -28.14 -15.30
N THR A 27 8.69 -28.06 -15.39
CA THR A 27 7.91 -28.68 -16.48
C THR A 27 8.14 -27.96 -17.79
N GLY A 28 8.22 -26.63 -17.79
CA GLY A 28 8.54 -25.82 -18.96
C GLY A 28 9.94 -26.12 -19.51
N LEU A 29 10.95 -26.25 -18.64
CA LEU A 29 12.31 -26.62 -19.03
C LEU A 29 12.42 -28.04 -19.61
N ARG A 30 11.50 -28.92 -19.25
CA ARG A 30 11.52 -30.33 -19.67
C ARG A 30 11.10 -30.51 -21.13
N GLU A 31 10.34 -29.57 -21.71
CA GLU A 31 9.75 -29.70 -23.04
C GLU A 31 9.11 -31.11 -23.21
N ASP A 32 9.49 -31.87 -24.24
CA ASP A 32 9.01 -33.24 -24.51
C ASP A 32 9.77 -34.34 -23.76
N ARG A 33 10.78 -34.02 -22.95
CA ARG A 33 11.61 -35.04 -22.28
C ARG A 33 10.78 -35.78 -21.22
N SER A 34 10.80 -37.11 -21.24
CA SER A 34 10.10 -37.89 -20.21
C SER A 34 10.85 -37.85 -18.86
N VAL A 35 10.11 -37.85 -17.75
CA VAL A 35 10.70 -37.91 -16.39
C VAL A 35 11.56 -39.16 -16.18
N ARG A 36 11.27 -40.28 -16.87
CA ARG A 36 12.08 -41.51 -16.83
C ARG A 36 13.46 -41.33 -17.48
N SER A 37 13.53 -40.53 -18.55
CA SER A 37 14.80 -40.17 -19.19
C SER A 37 15.65 -39.34 -18.23
N LEU A 38 15.04 -38.33 -17.60
CA LEU A 38 15.71 -37.46 -16.62
C LEU A 38 16.19 -38.23 -15.39
N GLU A 39 15.40 -39.16 -14.86
CA GLU A 39 15.81 -40.03 -13.74
C GLU A 39 17.09 -40.81 -14.06
N THR A 40 17.17 -41.39 -15.26
CA THR A 40 18.34 -42.18 -15.69
C THR A 40 19.58 -41.29 -15.77
N GLU A 41 19.45 -40.09 -16.31
CA GLU A 41 20.54 -39.12 -16.44
C GLU A 41 20.98 -38.55 -15.09
N VAL A 42 20.02 -38.22 -14.20
CA VAL A 42 20.30 -37.80 -12.82
C VAL A 42 21.09 -38.88 -12.10
N ARG A 43 20.64 -40.15 -12.16
CA ARG A 43 21.32 -41.28 -11.52
C ARG A 43 22.75 -41.47 -12.03
N GLN A 44 22.99 -41.27 -13.32
CA GLN A 44 24.35 -41.33 -13.90
C GLN A 44 25.27 -40.21 -13.38
N ARG A 45 24.71 -39.04 -13.03
CA ARG A 45 25.48 -37.86 -12.61
C ARG A 45 25.83 -37.84 -11.10
N VAL A 46 24.94 -38.30 -10.22
CA VAL A 46 25.14 -38.25 -8.75
C VAL A 46 25.58 -39.57 -8.12
N GLY A 47 25.53 -40.69 -8.85
CA GLY A 47 25.81 -42.02 -8.31
C GLY A 47 24.67 -42.55 -7.40
N GLU A 48 24.82 -43.78 -6.89
CA GLU A 48 23.73 -44.50 -6.19
C GLU A 48 23.37 -43.90 -4.81
N GLN A 49 24.32 -43.27 -4.14
CA GLN A 49 24.12 -42.73 -2.79
C GLN A 49 23.25 -41.47 -2.76
N ASP A 50 23.30 -40.66 -3.81
CA ASP A 50 22.56 -39.40 -3.94
C ASP A 50 21.43 -39.49 -4.99
N ALA A 51 21.17 -40.68 -5.54
CA ALA A 51 20.11 -40.89 -6.53
C ALA A 51 18.72 -40.73 -5.91
N VAL A 52 17.83 -40.09 -6.67
CA VAL A 52 16.39 -40.03 -6.35
C VAL A 52 15.61 -40.90 -7.33
N VAL A 53 14.46 -41.40 -6.87
CA VAL A 53 13.56 -42.24 -7.67
C VAL A 53 12.66 -41.40 -8.56
N TYR A 54 12.14 -42.01 -9.62
CA TYR A 54 11.16 -41.44 -10.55
C TYR A 54 10.09 -40.57 -9.87
N SER A 55 9.45 -41.10 -8.82
CA SER A 55 8.33 -40.44 -8.13
C SER A 55 8.73 -39.12 -7.48
N THR A 56 9.98 -38.99 -7.04
CA THR A 56 10.52 -37.75 -6.46
C THR A 56 10.70 -36.68 -7.52
N ILE A 57 11.30 -37.02 -8.67
CA ILE A 57 11.48 -36.08 -9.78
C ILE A 57 10.11 -35.67 -10.35
N ALA A 58 9.21 -36.64 -10.54
CA ALA A 58 7.85 -36.36 -10.99
C ALA A 58 7.09 -35.43 -10.03
N SER A 59 7.30 -35.61 -8.72
CA SER A 59 6.71 -34.77 -7.69
C SER A 59 7.24 -33.33 -7.73
N TRP A 60 8.53 -33.12 -8.01
CA TRP A 60 9.08 -31.78 -8.20
C TRP A 60 8.52 -31.09 -9.45
N CYS A 61 8.45 -31.79 -10.59
CA CYS A 61 7.89 -31.24 -11.82
C CYS A 61 6.40 -30.89 -11.70
N ARG A 62 5.63 -31.64 -10.90
CA ARG A 62 4.21 -31.32 -10.66
C ARG A 62 3.98 -30.27 -9.57
N GLY A 63 5.04 -29.79 -8.92
CA GLY A 63 4.92 -28.90 -7.77
C GLY A 63 4.33 -29.56 -6.53
N ASP A 64 4.24 -30.89 -6.49
CA ASP A 64 3.72 -31.67 -5.35
C ASP A 64 4.68 -31.62 -4.14
N SER A 65 5.98 -31.49 -4.40
CA SER A 65 7.01 -31.35 -3.37
C SER A 65 8.15 -30.44 -3.82
N VAL A 66 8.92 -29.97 -2.85
CA VAL A 66 10.12 -29.16 -3.07
C VAL A 66 11.33 -30.00 -2.66
N PRO A 67 12.45 -29.98 -3.42
CA PRO A 67 13.67 -30.69 -3.05
C PRO A 67 14.10 -30.36 -1.63
N ALA A 68 14.44 -31.35 -0.80
CA ALA A 68 15.00 -31.17 0.54
C ALA A 68 16.53 -30.92 0.50
N PRO A 69 17.17 -30.41 1.58
CA PRO A 69 18.62 -30.16 1.59
C PRO A 69 19.47 -31.39 1.23
N ARG A 70 19.08 -32.58 1.72
CA ARG A 70 19.71 -33.86 1.37
C ARG A 70 19.53 -34.28 -0.10
N GLN A 71 18.58 -33.67 -0.82
CA GLN A 71 18.26 -33.98 -2.21
C GLN A 71 18.85 -32.95 -3.19
N LEU A 72 19.56 -31.92 -2.69
CA LEU A 72 20.17 -30.91 -3.55
C LEU A 72 21.19 -31.47 -4.55
N PRO A 73 22.02 -32.48 -4.24
CA PRO A 73 22.89 -33.10 -5.24
C PRO A 73 22.09 -33.65 -6.43
N ALA A 74 20.99 -34.37 -6.18
CA ALA A 74 20.10 -34.88 -7.21
C ALA A 74 19.37 -33.76 -7.97
N PHE A 75 18.97 -32.70 -7.27
CA PHE A 75 18.30 -31.57 -7.88
C PHE A 75 19.24 -30.78 -8.80
N ARG A 76 20.50 -30.57 -8.41
CA ARG A 76 21.54 -29.99 -9.28
C ARG A 76 21.79 -30.83 -10.51
N ALA A 77 21.84 -32.16 -10.34
CA ALA A 77 21.97 -33.07 -11.47
C ALA A 77 20.75 -33.01 -12.42
N LEU A 78 19.54 -32.80 -11.88
CA LEU A 78 18.34 -32.60 -12.67
C LEU A 78 18.40 -31.29 -13.45
N LEU A 79 18.79 -30.18 -12.81
CA LEU A 79 18.97 -28.89 -13.45
C LEU A 79 20.01 -28.96 -14.57
N ALA A 80 21.13 -29.64 -14.33
CA ALA A 80 22.15 -29.86 -15.34
C ALA A 80 21.67 -30.74 -16.50
N ALA A 81 20.80 -31.73 -16.23
CA ALA A 81 20.15 -32.54 -17.27
C ALA A 81 19.13 -31.72 -18.08
N LEU A 82 18.51 -30.71 -17.46
CA LEU A 82 17.64 -29.72 -18.11
C LEU A 82 18.43 -28.56 -18.76
N GLU A 83 19.75 -28.68 -18.88
CA GLU A 83 20.63 -27.69 -19.51
C GLU A 83 20.67 -26.33 -18.79
N VAL A 84 20.32 -26.29 -17.50
CA VAL A 84 20.47 -25.11 -16.65
C VAL A 84 21.93 -24.97 -16.26
N THR A 85 22.57 -23.88 -16.69
CA THR A 85 23.99 -23.60 -16.46
C THR A 85 24.29 -22.91 -15.13
N ASP A 86 23.33 -22.14 -14.60
CA ASP A 86 23.42 -21.51 -13.29
C ASP A 86 22.32 -22.07 -12.38
N ASP A 87 22.72 -22.90 -11.42
CA ASP A 87 21.81 -23.56 -10.48
C ASP A 87 21.52 -22.70 -9.25
N ALA A 88 22.31 -21.65 -8.97
CA ALA A 88 22.20 -20.87 -7.73
C ALA A 88 20.80 -20.26 -7.52
N PRO A 89 20.15 -19.63 -8.53
CA PRO A 89 18.78 -19.10 -8.38
C PRO A 89 17.74 -20.20 -8.08
N TRP A 90 17.93 -21.40 -8.62
CA TRP A 90 17.04 -22.53 -8.39
C TRP A 90 17.21 -23.11 -6.99
N ILE A 91 18.45 -23.25 -6.52
CA ILE A 91 18.73 -23.66 -5.14
C ILE A 91 18.12 -22.65 -4.17
N GLU A 92 18.24 -21.35 -4.45
CA GLU A 92 17.64 -20.30 -3.64
C GLU A 92 16.11 -20.37 -3.66
N ALA A 93 15.49 -20.57 -4.83
CA ALA A 93 14.05 -20.77 -4.95
C ALA A 93 13.56 -21.93 -4.09
N THR A 94 14.25 -23.08 -4.08
CA THR A 94 13.87 -24.19 -3.19
C THR A 94 13.98 -23.81 -1.71
N ARG A 95 14.95 -22.97 -1.33
CA ARG A 95 15.08 -22.47 0.05
C ARG A 95 13.90 -21.56 0.40
N ARG A 96 13.57 -20.59 -0.44
CA ARG A 96 12.45 -19.66 -0.25
C ARG A 96 11.11 -20.38 -0.10
N ILE A 97 10.79 -21.30 -1.00
CA ILE A 97 9.52 -22.05 -0.96
C ILE A 97 9.39 -22.89 0.32
N ARG A 98 10.49 -23.53 0.75
CA ARG A 98 10.49 -24.29 2.02
C ARG A 98 10.31 -23.37 3.24
N ALA A 99 10.95 -22.21 3.22
CA ALA A 99 10.90 -21.25 4.31
C ALA A 99 9.53 -20.59 4.48
N HIS A 100 8.86 -20.28 3.37
CA HIS A 100 7.50 -19.74 3.38
C HIS A 100 6.49 -20.64 4.10
N LYS A 101 6.73 -21.96 4.11
CA LYS A 101 5.86 -22.94 4.80
C LYS A 101 6.05 -22.94 6.33
N GLU A 102 7.20 -22.48 6.84
CA GLU A 102 7.58 -22.63 8.26
C GLU A 102 7.41 -21.37 9.09
N LEU A 103 7.40 -20.18 8.48
CA LEU A 103 7.41 -18.90 9.21
C LEU A 103 6.03 -18.35 9.60
N GLY A 104 4.93 -18.85 9.00
CA GLY A 104 3.61 -18.28 9.24
C GLY A 104 3.43 -16.87 8.63
N PRO A 105 2.35 -16.15 8.99
CA PRO A 105 2.10 -14.81 8.43
C PRO A 105 3.16 -13.81 8.88
N SER A 106 3.53 -12.88 7.99
CA SER A 106 4.45 -11.79 8.32
C SER A 106 3.94 -10.99 9.54
N PRO A 107 4.78 -10.75 10.56
CA PRO A 107 4.43 -9.90 11.69
C PRO A 107 4.34 -8.41 11.31
N TYR A 108 4.86 -8.04 10.12
CA TYR A 108 4.76 -6.71 9.56
C TYR A 108 3.58 -6.62 8.58
N PRO A 109 2.65 -5.67 8.79
CA PRO A 109 1.42 -5.57 8.00
C PRO A 109 1.61 -4.98 6.60
N GLY A 110 2.79 -4.43 6.29
CA GLY A 110 3.02 -3.69 5.04
C GLY A 110 2.34 -2.32 5.08
N LEU A 111 1.56 -2.00 4.05
CA LEU A 111 0.82 -0.74 3.93
C LEU A 111 -0.43 -0.67 4.83
N ALA A 112 -0.96 -1.81 5.25
CA ALA A 112 -2.09 -1.84 6.16
C ALA A 112 -1.67 -1.36 7.58
N PRO A 113 -2.58 -0.73 8.33
CA PRO A 113 -2.35 -0.49 9.75
C PRO A 113 -2.28 -1.82 10.51
N PHE A 114 -1.65 -1.81 11.69
CA PHE A 114 -1.73 -2.95 12.61
C PHE A 114 -3.16 -3.08 13.13
N SER A 115 -3.72 -4.29 13.03
CA SER A 115 -5.06 -4.58 13.56
C SER A 115 -5.03 -4.90 15.06
N GLN A 116 -6.21 -4.99 15.67
CA GLN A 116 -6.36 -5.40 17.07
C GLN A 116 -5.77 -6.80 17.34
N GLU A 117 -5.90 -7.74 16.40
CA GLU A 117 -5.33 -9.08 16.52
C GLU A 117 -3.80 -9.08 16.52
N GLN A 118 -3.19 -8.02 15.96
CA GLN A 118 -1.74 -7.85 15.88
C GLN A 118 -1.19 -7.06 17.09
N ARG A 119 -1.95 -6.89 18.17
CA ARG A 119 -1.52 -6.16 19.38
C ARG A 119 -0.24 -6.71 20.00
N ASP A 120 -0.01 -8.01 19.85
CA ASP A 120 1.15 -8.73 20.41
C ASP A 120 2.40 -8.62 19.53
N THR A 121 2.26 -8.10 18.30
CA THR A 121 3.37 -7.76 17.40
C THR A 121 3.54 -6.25 17.22
N PHE A 122 2.77 -5.43 17.94
CA PHE A 122 2.84 -3.97 17.88
C PHE A 122 3.75 -3.42 19.00
N PHE A 123 4.99 -3.06 18.63
CA PHE A 123 6.04 -2.62 19.56
C PHE A 123 6.55 -1.21 19.27
N GLY A 124 7.23 -0.61 20.25
CA GLY A 124 7.91 0.68 20.10
C GLY A 124 7.00 1.89 20.23
N ARG A 125 5.77 1.71 20.76
CA ARG A 125 4.83 2.80 21.05
C ARG A 125 4.24 2.69 22.47
N GLU A 126 4.87 1.91 23.34
CA GLU A 126 4.32 1.59 24.66
C GLU A 126 4.10 2.84 25.53
N ASP A 127 5.03 3.79 25.49
CA ASP A 127 4.97 5.00 26.34
C ASP A 127 3.79 5.90 25.95
N ILE A 128 3.60 6.17 24.66
CA ILE A 128 2.48 6.97 24.17
C ILE A 128 1.14 6.22 24.35
N VAL A 129 1.11 4.90 24.15
CA VAL A 129 -0.08 4.09 24.44
C VAL A 129 -0.44 4.18 25.92
N ALA A 130 0.52 3.99 26.82
CA ALA A 130 0.30 4.07 28.25
C ALA A 130 -0.20 5.44 28.68
N THR A 131 0.38 6.51 28.13
CA THR A 131 -0.04 7.89 28.37
C THR A 131 -1.49 8.12 27.93
N MET A 132 -1.86 7.67 26.73
CA MET A 132 -3.22 7.82 26.22
C MET A 132 -4.22 7.01 27.04
N VAL A 133 -3.93 5.73 27.31
CA VAL A 133 -4.79 4.85 28.12
C VAL A 133 -4.99 5.44 29.51
N GLY A 134 -3.92 5.86 30.19
CA GLY A 134 -4.01 6.51 31.50
C GLY A 134 -4.87 7.77 31.45
N SER A 135 -4.66 8.63 30.46
CA SER A 135 -5.46 9.86 30.30
C SER A 135 -6.95 9.60 30.08
N ILE A 136 -7.32 8.49 29.42
CA ILE A 136 -8.71 8.11 29.15
C ILE A 136 -9.35 7.49 30.39
N VAL A 137 -8.63 6.58 31.06
CA VAL A 137 -9.12 5.87 32.25
C VAL A 137 -9.28 6.78 33.47
N GLU A 138 -8.38 7.76 33.65
CA GLU A 138 -8.45 8.72 34.77
C GLU A 138 -9.68 9.64 34.71
N GLY A 139 -10.50 9.56 33.64
CA GLY A 139 -11.85 10.13 33.61
C GLY A 139 -11.90 11.65 33.72
N ARG A 140 -10.79 12.34 33.41
CA ARG A 140 -10.77 13.80 33.44
C ARG A 140 -11.40 14.35 32.17
N GLU A 141 -12.32 15.28 32.37
CA GLU A 141 -12.69 16.22 31.33
C GLU A 141 -11.44 16.84 30.69
N PRO A 142 -11.49 17.14 29.39
CA PRO A 142 -12.61 16.90 28.47
C PRO A 142 -12.72 15.43 28.02
N THR A 143 -13.94 15.00 27.71
CA THR A 143 -14.24 13.67 27.16
C THR A 143 -13.85 13.54 25.69
N VAL A 144 -13.45 14.64 25.03
CA VAL A 144 -12.94 14.64 23.66
C VAL A 144 -11.44 14.87 23.68
N ARG A 145 -10.70 14.05 22.94
CA ARG A 145 -9.25 14.17 22.72
C ARG A 145 -8.96 14.19 21.23
N ILE A 146 -7.86 14.84 20.83
CA ILE A 146 -7.42 14.86 19.43
C ILE A 146 -6.03 14.24 19.33
N LEU A 147 -5.88 13.18 18.55
CA LEU A 147 -4.60 12.58 18.21
C LEU A 147 -4.08 13.21 16.92
N VAL A 148 -3.06 14.06 17.02
CA VAL A 148 -2.46 14.78 15.89
C VAL A 148 -1.15 14.11 15.49
N GLY A 149 -0.90 13.96 14.19
CA GLY A 149 0.40 13.48 13.71
C GLY A 149 0.49 13.50 12.19
N SER A 150 1.72 13.49 11.67
CA SER A 150 1.98 13.47 10.24
C SER A 150 1.40 12.23 9.58
N SER A 151 1.29 12.26 8.26
CA SER A 151 0.86 11.06 7.54
C SER A 151 1.85 9.91 7.70
N GLY A 152 1.33 8.69 7.82
CA GLY A 152 2.14 7.49 8.00
C GLY A 152 2.97 7.47 9.30
N SER A 153 2.66 8.31 10.29
CA SER A 153 3.26 8.27 11.64
C SER A 153 2.76 7.11 12.52
N GLY A 154 1.78 6.35 12.02
CA GLY A 154 1.21 5.17 12.69
C GLY A 154 0.01 5.46 13.59
N LYS A 155 -0.72 6.57 13.38
CA LYS A 155 -1.89 6.94 14.21
C LYS A 155 -2.97 5.86 14.24
N THR A 156 -3.39 5.36 13.08
CA THR A 156 -4.39 4.29 12.97
C THR A 156 -3.92 3.02 13.67
N SER A 157 -2.67 2.59 13.44
CA SER A 157 -2.07 1.45 14.15
C SER A 157 -2.01 1.67 15.67
N LEU A 158 -1.66 2.89 16.10
CA LEU A 158 -1.58 3.26 17.52
C LEU A 158 -2.93 3.12 18.21
N VAL A 159 -4.02 3.54 17.58
CA VAL A 159 -5.37 3.41 18.17
C VAL A 159 -5.92 1.99 18.06
N GLN A 160 -5.72 1.30 16.94
CA GLN A 160 -6.28 -0.03 16.66
C GLN A 160 -5.53 -1.18 17.37
N ALA A 161 -4.20 -1.18 17.34
CA ALA A 161 -3.38 -2.23 17.94
C ALA A 161 -2.82 -1.84 19.32
N GLY A 162 -2.70 -0.54 19.58
CA GLY A 162 -2.21 0.01 20.85
C GLY A 162 -3.35 0.29 21.82
N VAL A 163 -3.95 1.47 21.74
CA VAL A 163 -4.87 2.05 22.74
C VAL A 163 -6.15 1.22 22.92
N GLY A 164 -6.86 0.91 21.84
CA GLY A 164 -8.13 0.20 21.88
C GLY A 164 -8.07 -1.13 22.65
N PRO A 165 -7.13 -2.04 22.30
CA PRO A 165 -7.01 -3.33 22.98
C PRO A 165 -6.70 -3.21 24.48
N ARG A 166 -5.85 -2.24 24.91
CA ARG A 166 -5.55 -2.06 26.35
C ARG A 166 -6.73 -1.51 27.13
N LEU A 167 -7.61 -0.75 26.50
CA LEU A 167 -8.86 -0.29 27.12
C LEU A 167 -9.91 -1.40 27.14
N ALA A 168 -9.99 -2.21 26.07
CA ALA A 168 -10.86 -3.38 26.03
C ALA A 168 -10.54 -4.39 27.14
N ASP A 169 -9.24 -4.63 27.41
CA ASP A 169 -8.80 -5.47 28.54
C ASP A 169 -9.24 -4.91 29.92
N GLN A 170 -9.59 -3.61 29.99
CA GLN A 170 -10.13 -2.94 31.18
C GLN A 170 -11.66 -2.82 31.16
N GLY A 171 -12.34 -3.50 30.23
CA GLY A 171 -13.81 -3.53 30.13
C GLY A 171 -14.41 -2.36 29.35
N TRP A 172 -13.61 -1.57 28.64
CA TRP A 172 -14.13 -0.53 27.73
C TRP A 172 -14.63 -1.14 26.43
N GLN A 173 -15.72 -0.57 25.90
CA GLN A 173 -16.16 -0.83 24.54
C GLN A 173 -15.40 0.06 23.56
N ILE A 174 -14.95 -0.51 22.45
CA ILE A 174 -14.19 0.23 21.43
C ILE A 174 -15.03 0.30 20.16
N GLU A 175 -15.35 1.51 19.73
CA GLU A 175 -16.03 1.76 18.47
C GLU A 175 -15.14 2.60 17.58
N THR A 176 -15.05 2.26 16.30
CA THR A 176 -14.27 3.02 15.32
C THR A 176 -15.15 3.43 14.15
N ILE A 177 -15.08 4.72 13.83
CA ILE A 177 -15.67 5.33 12.65
C ILE A 177 -14.52 5.76 11.74
N ALA A 178 -14.54 5.31 10.49
CA ALA A 178 -13.66 5.85 9.45
C ALA A 178 -14.39 7.02 8.80
N ALA A 179 -13.96 8.25 9.09
CA ALA A 179 -14.74 9.43 8.74
C ALA A 179 -14.80 9.69 7.23
N GLY A 180 -15.98 10.13 6.77
CA GLY A 180 -16.20 10.58 5.40
C GLY A 180 -16.62 9.49 4.40
N SER A 181 -16.89 8.27 4.87
CA SER A 181 -17.42 7.19 4.02
C SER A 181 -18.94 7.29 3.86
N ASP A 182 -19.66 7.51 4.98
CA ASP A 182 -21.10 7.72 5.00
C ASP A 182 -21.46 8.67 6.17
N PRO A 183 -21.41 9.99 5.95
CA PRO A 183 -21.59 10.97 7.02
C PRO A 183 -22.90 10.83 7.80
N ASP A 184 -23.99 10.38 7.18
CA ASP A 184 -25.28 10.26 7.86
C ASP A 184 -25.32 9.05 8.80
N THR A 185 -24.83 7.89 8.37
CA THR A 185 -24.68 6.70 9.25
C THR A 185 -23.66 6.96 10.36
N GLU A 186 -22.57 7.65 10.05
CA GLU A 186 -21.54 8.04 11.02
C GLU A 186 -22.11 8.98 12.09
N LEU A 187 -22.91 9.97 11.70
CA LEU A 187 -23.61 10.88 12.61
C LEU A 187 -24.56 10.15 13.55
N GLU A 188 -25.27 9.12 13.07
CA GLU A 188 -26.14 8.31 13.91
C GLU A 188 -25.34 7.56 14.98
N ARG A 189 -24.22 6.94 14.61
CA ARG A 189 -23.31 6.26 15.56
C ARG A 189 -22.68 7.24 16.56
N LEU A 190 -22.28 8.43 16.12
CA LEU A 190 -21.79 9.49 17.01
C LEU A 190 -22.85 9.99 17.99
N ARG A 191 -24.14 9.75 17.74
CA ARG A 191 -25.22 10.13 18.65
C ARG A 191 -25.75 8.97 19.49
N SER A 192 -25.52 7.73 19.06
CA SER A 192 -25.93 6.56 19.83
C SER A 192 -25.16 6.49 21.15
N ALA A 193 -25.89 6.17 22.22
CA ALA A 193 -25.31 5.86 23.51
C ALA A 193 -25.29 4.33 23.69
N VAL A 194 -24.16 3.81 24.14
CA VAL A 194 -24.01 2.40 24.50
C VAL A 194 -23.78 2.32 26.01
N PRO A 195 -24.39 1.35 26.72
CA PRO A 195 -24.17 1.22 28.16
C PRO A 195 -22.72 0.87 28.51
N GLY A 196 -22.12 1.65 29.41
CA GLY A 196 -20.78 1.40 29.95
C GLY A 196 -19.68 2.25 29.30
N PRO A 197 -18.44 2.18 29.83
CA PRO A 197 -17.33 3.00 29.37
C PRO A 197 -16.98 2.68 27.92
N THR A 198 -17.05 3.69 27.04
CA THR A 198 -16.87 3.53 25.59
C THR A 198 -15.80 4.50 25.07
N LEU A 199 -14.86 3.99 24.28
CA LEU A 199 -13.97 4.80 23.45
C LEU A 199 -14.52 4.82 22.01
N MET A 200 -14.95 5.99 21.57
CA MET A 200 -15.33 6.26 20.19
C MET A 200 -14.15 6.88 19.44
N ILE A 201 -13.56 6.13 18.51
CA ILE A 201 -12.46 6.58 17.65
C ILE A 201 -13.06 7.09 16.35
N VAL A 202 -12.81 8.35 16.02
CA VAL A 202 -13.11 8.92 14.71
C VAL A 202 -11.80 9.02 13.94
N ASP A 203 -11.48 7.99 13.16
CA ASP A 203 -10.27 7.95 12.36
C ASP A 203 -10.44 8.75 11.07
N ARG A 204 -9.32 9.29 10.55
CA ARG A 204 -9.29 10.14 9.35
C ARG A 204 -10.21 11.35 9.42
N PHE A 205 -10.28 12.02 10.58
CA PHE A 205 -11.16 13.17 10.80
C PHE A 205 -10.94 14.31 9.80
N GLU A 206 -9.74 14.40 9.21
CA GLU A 206 -9.44 15.31 8.11
C GLU A 206 -10.40 15.21 6.91
N GLN A 207 -11.02 14.05 6.66
CA GLN A 207 -11.97 13.88 5.56
C GLN A 207 -13.21 14.78 5.73
N ILE A 208 -13.63 15.04 6.97
CA ILE A 208 -14.77 15.93 7.29
C ILE A 208 -14.37 17.41 7.15
N LEU A 209 -13.09 17.71 7.42
CA LEU A 209 -12.55 19.06 7.31
C LEU A 209 -12.14 19.43 5.89
N GLY A 210 -12.11 18.46 4.97
CA GLY A 210 -11.76 18.65 3.56
C GLY A 210 -12.62 19.71 2.85
N ALA A 211 -12.02 20.42 1.90
CA ALA A 211 -12.67 21.52 1.16
C ALA A 211 -13.90 21.07 0.35
N GLY A 212 -13.97 19.79 -0.04
CA GLY A 212 -15.10 19.22 -0.79
C GLY A 212 -16.34 18.89 0.06
N VAL A 213 -16.25 18.99 1.39
CA VAL A 213 -17.38 18.70 2.29
C VAL A 213 -18.23 19.94 2.49
N GLU A 214 -19.54 19.82 2.29
CA GLU A 214 -20.49 20.91 2.53
C GLU A 214 -20.40 21.39 3.99
N ARG A 215 -20.38 22.72 4.19
CA ARG A 215 -20.25 23.32 5.52
C ARG A 215 -21.33 22.83 6.50
N SER A 216 -22.56 22.65 6.04
CA SER A 216 -23.67 22.18 6.88
C SER A 216 -23.44 20.75 7.40
N VAL A 217 -22.84 19.88 6.57
CA VAL A 217 -22.46 18.51 6.96
C VAL A 217 -21.33 18.55 7.96
N ARG A 218 -20.27 19.33 7.68
CA ARG A 218 -19.12 19.53 8.58
C ARG A 218 -19.58 20.01 9.96
N ASP A 219 -20.42 21.03 10.02
CA ASP A 219 -20.91 21.60 11.28
C ASP A 219 -21.70 20.59 12.09
N ARG A 220 -22.63 19.85 11.46
CA ARG A 220 -23.39 18.77 12.12
C ARG A 220 -22.48 17.68 12.70
N TYR A 221 -21.41 17.34 11.97
CA TYR A 221 -20.46 16.29 12.37
C TYR A 221 -19.60 16.72 13.55
N VAL A 222 -19.05 17.94 13.50
CA VAL A 222 -18.30 18.51 14.62
C VAL A 222 -19.19 18.59 15.87
N ASP A 223 -20.42 19.07 15.75
CA ASP A 223 -21.35 19.12 16.88
C ASP A 223 -21.64 17.74 17.47
N ALA A 224 -21.86 16.72 16.64
CA ALA A 224 -22.10 15.36 17.11
C ALA A 224 -20.88 14.73 17.78
N ALA A 225 -19.68 14.96 17.23
CA ALA A 225 -18.43 14.43 17.78
C ALA A 225 -18.05 15.08 19.12
N LEU A 226 -18.41 16.35 19.32
CA LEU A 226 -18.14 17.11 20.54
C LEU A 226 -19.25 17.04 21.58
N ALA A 227 -20.44 16.55 21.21
CA ALA A 227 -21.56 16.44 22.11
C ALA A 227 -21.23 15.48 23.27
N PRO A 228 -21.47 15.90 24.53
CA PRO A 228 -21.22 15.05 25.69
C PRO A 228 -22.19 13.87 25.67
N VAL A 229 -21.64 12.67 25.79
CA VAL A 229 -22.40 11.43 25.98
C VAL A 229 -21.86 10.74 27.23
N PRO A 230 -22.72 10.34 28.18
CA PRO A 230 -22.28 9.68 29.41
C PRO A 230 -21.41 8.46 29.13
N ASP A 231 -20.38 8.28 29.95
CA ASP A 231 -19.42 7.17 29.86
C ASP A 231 -18.70 7.03 28.50
N ARG A 232 -18.75 8.05 27.64
CA ARG A 232 -18.09 8.04 26.34
C ARG A 232 -16.92 9.01 26.29
N THR A 233 -15.78 8.51 25.84
CA THR A 233 -14.64 9.32 25.41
C THR A 233 -14.56 9.29 23.88
N VAL A 234 -14.42 10.44 23.24
CA VAL A 234 -14.23 10.57 21.79
C VAL A 234 -12.77 10.88 21.50
N LEU A 235 -12.14 10.10 20.62
CA LEU A 235 -10.79 10.31 20.13
C LEU A 235 -10.83 10.65 18.64
N LEU A 236 -10.60 11.91 18.29
CA LEU A 236 -10.50 12.35 16.90
C LEU A 236 -9.07 12.13 16.42
N VAL A 237 -8.87 11.36 15.36
CA VAL A 237 -7.54 11.17 14.75
C VAL A 237 -7.40 12.15 13.58
N LEU A 238 -6.41 13.03 13.68
CA LEU A 238 -6.23 14.14 12.77
C LEU A 238 -4.82 14.15 12.17
N ARG A 239 -4.73 14.37 10.86
CA ARG A 239 -3.46 14.62 10.17
C ARG A 239 -2.93 16.02 10.46
N SER A 240 -1.61 16.16 10.65
CA SER A 240 -1.01 17.42 11.11
C SER A 240 -1.18 18.60 10.14
N ASP A 241 -1.31 18.35 8.85
CA ASP A 241 -1.60 19.36 7.82
C ASP A 241 -3.07 19.86 7.88
N TYR A 242 -3.95 19.16 8.57
CA TYR A 242 -5.31 19.62 8.89
C TYR A 242 -5.41 20.30 10.26
N TYR A 243 -4.28 20.52 10.95
CA TYR A 243 -4.26 21.25 12.22
C TYR A 243 -4.78 22.67 12.07
N GLU A 244 -4.33 23.39 11.03
CA GLU A 244 -4.81 24.77 10.76
C GLU A 244 -6.31 24.79 10.44
N PRO A 245 -6.83 24.00 9.46
CA PRO A 245 -8.26 23.86 9.24
C PRO A 245 -9.06 23.58 10.52
N ALA A 246 -8.62 22.64 11.36
CA ALA A 246 -9.28 22.33 12.63
C ALA A 246 -9.26 23.52 13.60
N ALA A 247 -8.13 24.24 13.70
CA ALA A 247 -7.98 25.39 14.57
C ALA A 247 -8.81 26.61 14.14
N THR A 248 -9.28 26.67 12.89
CA THR A 248 -10.22 27.73 12.46
C THR A 248 -11.60 27.59 13.08
N ASP A 249 -12.03 26.36 13.42
CA ASP A 249 -13.27 26.10 14.14
C ASP A 249 -13.08 26.37 15.64
N PRO A 250 -13.83 27.30 16.25
CA PRO A 250 -13.69 27.60 17.67
C PRO A 250 -13.91 26.41 18.60
N ARG A 251 -14.81 25.49 18.24
CA ARG A 251 -15.16 24.32 19.06
C ARG A 251 -13.99 23.33 19.12
N LEU A 252 -13.37 23.06 17.96
CA LEU A 252 -12.20 22.18 17.87
C LEU A 252 -10.95 22.84 18.45
N ARG A 253 -10.80 24.16 18.33
CA ARG A 253 -9.66 24.90 18.90
C ARG A 253 -9.55 24.72 20.41
N GLU A 254 -10.66 24.72 21.13
CA GLU A 254 -10.68 24.49 22.58
C GLU A 254 -10.14 23.10 22.93
N VAL A 255 -10.57 22.06 22.21
CA VAL A 255 -10.07 20.70 22.38
C VAL A 255 -8.59 20.57 22.02
N LEU A 256 -8.16 21.21 20.94
CA LEU A 256 -6.74 21.25 20.54
C LEU A 256 -5.87 21.88 21.65
N GLN A 257 -6.35 22.93 22.32
CA GLN A 257 -5.60 23.60 23.38
C GLN A 257 -5.56 22.78 24.69
N GLY A 258 -6.64 22.08 25.02
CA GLY A 258 -6.77 21.38 26.30
C GLY A 258 -6.40 19.89 26.28
N SER A 259 -6.50 19.20 25.13
CA SER A 259 -6.52 17.72 25.09
C SER A 259 -6.05 17.11 23.78
N GLN A 260 -5.01 17.68 23.19
CA GLN A 260 -4.31 17.04 22.08
C GLN A 260 -3.19 16.11 22.56
N VAL A 261 -3.00 15.02 21.82
CA VAL A 261 -1.83 14.14 21.91
C VAL A 261 -1.12 14.17 20.56
N VAL A 262 0.17 14.50 20.56
CA VAL A 262 0.95 14.61 19.33
C VAL A 262 1.77 13.34 19.13
N VAL A 263 1.56 12.65 18.01
CA VAL A 263 2.37 11.51 17.58
C VAL A 263 3.55 12.01 16.77
N GLY A 264 4.71 12.05 17.42
CA GLY A 264 5.98 12.35 16.78
C GLY A 264 6.57 11.17 16.00
N PRO A 265 7.66 11.41 15.25
CA PRO A 265 8.47 10.33 14.71
C PRO A 265 8.96 9.43 15.86
N MET A 266 9.12 8.13 15.58
CA MET A 266 9.73 7.22 16.55
C MET A 266 11.16 7.67 16.85
N SER A 267 11.53 7.65 18.12
CA SER A 267 12.92 7.63 18.53
C SER A 267 13.62 6.39 17.96
N GLU A 268 14.95 6.41 17.94
CA GLU A 268 15.70 5.24 17.47
C GLU A 268 15.41 3.98 18.28
N ASN A 269 15.24 4.09 19.60
CA ASN A 269 14.95 2.94 20.45
C ASN A 269 13.55 2.37 20.15
N GLU A 270 12.55 3.24 20.01
CA GLU A 270 11.21 2.84 19.57
C GLU A 270 11.25 2.15 18.20
N LEU A 271 11.98 2.73 17.24
CA LEU A 271 12.13 2.19 15.90
C LEU A 271 12.82 0.82 15.92
N ARG A 272 13.93 0.67 16.65
CA ARG A 272 14.63 -0.61 16.80
C ARG A 272 13.70 -1.68 17.37
N ARG A 273 12.88 -1.36 18.37
CA ARG A 273 11.90 -2.30 18.94
C ARG A 273 10.79 -2.63 17.95
N ALA A 274 10.25 -1.62 17.26
CA ALA A 274 9.22 -1.80 16.23
C ALA A 274 9.71 -2.65 15.04
N VAL A 275 11.04 -2.72 14.82
CA VAL A 275 11.65 -3.56 13.80
C VAL A 275 11.97 -4.96 14.34
N VAL A 276 12.65 -5.09 15.48
CA VAL A 276 13.20 -6.37 15.95
C VAL A 276 12.18 -7.24 16.67
N GLU A 277 11.37 -6.65 17.54
CA GLU A 277 10.49 -7.41 18.43
C GLU A 277 9.36 -8.16 17.68
N PRO A 278 8.73 -7.62 16.61
CA PRO A 278 7.76 -8.38 15.84
C PRO A 278 8.35 -9.64 15.20
N ALA A 279 9.56 -9.55 14.62
CA ALA A 279 10.26 -10.72 14.07
C ALA A 279 10.56 -11.74 15.15
N ARG A 280 11.05 -11.31 16.31
CA ARG A 280 11.35 -12.18 17.45
C ARG A 280 10.08 -12.87 17.97
N ALA A 281 8.98 -12.15 18.10
CA ALA A 281 7.68 -12.69 18.52
C ALA A 281 7.15 -13.75 17.54
N ALA A 282 7.41 -13.57 16.24
CA ALA A 282 7.09 -14.54 15.19
C ALA A 282 8.15 -15.65 15.02
N GLY A 283 9.14 -15.74 15.93
CA GLY A 283 10.14 -16.81 15.94
C GLY A 283 11.30 -16.63 14.94
N ALA A 284 11.42 -15.47 14.31
CA ALA A 284 12.52 -15.17 13.41
C ALA A 284 13.65 -14.39 14.11
N THR A 285 14.87 -14.58 13.62
CA THR A 285 16.03 -13.78 14.05
C THR A 285 16.32 -12.67 13.05
N MET A 286 16.53 -11.45 13.54
CA MET A 286 17.06 -10.34 12.75
C MET A 286 18.54 -10.13 13.12
N PRO A 287 19.48 -10.35 12.19
CA PRO A 287 20.90 -10.07 12.43
C PRO A 287 21.16 -8.58 12.68
N ASP A 288 22.11 -8.26 13.56
CA ASP A 288 22.50 -6.86 13.86
C ASP A 288 22.90 -6.09 12.59
N ALA A 289 23.56 -6.76 11.64
CA ALA A 289 23.92 -6.15 10.37
C ALA A 289 22.71 -5.67 9.55
N LEU A 290 21.59 -6.41 9.59
CA LEU A 290 20.35 -5.98 8.96
C LEU A 290 19.70 -4.83 9.73
N LEU A 291 19.67 -4.91 11.07
CA LEU A 291 19.14 -3.84 11.90
C LEU A 291 19.86 -2.51 11.66
N GLU A 292 21.19 -2.51 11.59
CA GLU A 292 21.98 -1.31 11.33
C GLU A 292 21.71 -0.71 9.95
N VAL A 293 21.53 -1.55 8.92
CA VAL A 293 21.13 -1.08 7.57
C VAL A 293 19.76 -0.41 7.62
N VAL A 294 18.77 -1.08 8.23
CA VAL A 294 17.39 -0.58 8.32
C VAL A 294 17.32 0.75 9.08
N VAL A 295 17.97 0.84 10.25
CA VAL A 295 17.97 2.07 11.06
C VAL A 295 18.70 3.20 10.35
N THR A 296 19.81 2.91 9.66
CA THR A 296 20.57 3.91 8.90
C THR A 296 19.72 4.47 7.75
N GLU A 297 19.07 3.61 6.97
CA GLU A 297 18.19 4.03 5.88
C GLU A 297 16.97 4.79 6.40
N ALA A 298 16.37 4.36 7.51
CA ALA A 298 15.23 5.06 8.12
C ALA A 298 15.58 6.48 8.58
N ARG A 299 16.78 6.67 9.15
CA ARG A 299 17.31 8.01 9.48
C ARG A 299 17.53 8.84 8.22
N GLY A 300 18.13 8.27 7.19
CA GLY A 300 18.36 8.94 5.90
C GLY A 300 17.04 9.39 5.25
N TYR A 301 16.04 8.50 5.23
CA TYR A 301 14.70 8.79 4.73
C TYR A 301 14.07 9.96 5.50
N SER A 302 14.12 9.94 6.84
CA SER A 302 13.59 11.02 7.67
C SER A 302 14.32 12.36 7.43
N ALA A 303 15.64 12.32 7.18
CA ALA A 303 16.44 13.51 6.92
C ALA A 303 16.14 14.18 5.57
N THR A 304 15.65 13.43 4.59
CA THR A 304 15.24 13.97 3.28
C THR A 304 13.91 14.73 3.30
N GLY A 305 13.22 14.78 4.44
CA GLY A 305 11.93 15.47 4.58
C GLY A 305 10.74 14.70 4.02
N HIS A 306 10.94 13.47 3.52
CA HIS A 306 9.84 12.59 3.13
C HIS A 306 8.99 12.23 4.34
N GLN A 307 7.66 12.27 4.17
CA GLN A 307 6.70 11.85 5.19
C GLN A 307 6.35 10.37 5.03
N GLY A 308 5.89 9.74 6.11
CA GLY A 308 5.36 8.37 6.05
C GLY A 308 6.43 7.27 6.02
N LEU A 309 7.51 7.39 6.81
CA LEU A 309 8.52 6.35 6.97
C LEU A 309 7.93 4.97 7.32
N LEU A 310 6.98 4.90 8.26
CA LEU A 310 6.56 3.61 8.83
C LEU A 310 5.86 2.69 7.81
N PRO A 311 4.94 3.17 6.94
CA PRO A 311 4.41 2.37 5.84
C PRO A 311 5.50 1.79 4.92
N HIS A 312 6.50 2.60 4.55
CA HIS A 312 7.62 2.18 3.71
C HIS A 312 8.46 1.10 4.40
N LEU A 313 8.85 1.35 5.65
CA LEU A 313 9.60 0.42 6.47
C LEU A 313 8.85 -0.91 6.67
N SER A 314 7.58 -0.84 7.02
CA SER A 314 6.71 -2.02 7.21
C SER A 314 6.61 -2.85 5.93
N THR A 315 6.52 -2.19 4.76
CA THR A 315 6.48 -2.87 3.45
C THR A 315 7.81 -3.54 3.13
N ALA A 316 8.92 -2.84 3.35
CA ALA A 316 10.26 -3.41 3.14
C ALA A 316 10.52 -4.63 4.05
N LEU A 317 10.16 -4.54 5.33
CA LEU A 317 10.32 -5.65 6.29
C LEU A 317 9.41 -6.83 5.96
N ARG A 318 8.18 -6.56 5.50
CA ARG A 318 7.26 -7.59 5.03
C ARG A 318 7.82 -8.32 3.80
N ALA A 319 8.26 -7.58 2.79
CA ALA A 319 8.84 -8.18 1.59
C ALA A 319 10.12 -8.97 1.92
N THR A 320 10.92 -8.46 2.87
CA THR A 320 12.08 -9.20 3.43
C THR A 320 11.63 -10.49 4.11
N TRP A 321 10.56 -10.46 4.90
CA TRP A 321 10.00 -11.63 5.56
C TRP A 321 9.50 -12.68 4.58
N GLU A 322 8.79 -12.26 3.53
CA GLU A 322 8.28 -13.13 2.47
C GLU A 322 9.44 -13.73 1.66
N ALA A 323 10.49 -12.96 1.41
CA ALA A 323 11.71 -13.48 0.76
C ALA A 323 12.55 -14.39 1.67
N ALA A 324 12.47 -14.23 2.99
CA ALA A 324 13.41 -14.85 3.93
C ALA A 324 13.34 -16.38 3.95
N GLY A 325 14.53 -16.99 3.85
CA GLY A 325 14.77 -18.43 3.97
C GLY A 325 15.08 -18.87 5.41
N GLN A 326 14.35 -19.83 5.99
CA GLN A 326 14.65 -20.52 7.27
C GLN A 326 14.68 -19.62 8.53
N GLY A 327 13.70 -18.72 8.70
CA GLY A 327 13.52 -17.99 9.96
C GLY A 327 14.61 -16.98 10.32
N ALA A 328 15.50 -16.67 9.39
CA ALA A 328 16.47 -15.59 9.54
C ALA A 328 16.27 -14.56 8.42
N LEU A 329 15.99 -13.32 8.80
CA LEU A 329 15.95 -12.20 7.86
C LEU A 329 17.39 -11.86 7.44
N SER A 330 17.61 -11.52 6.17
CA SER A 330 18.95 -11.19 5.68
C SER A 330 19.03 -9.82 5.01
N VAL A 331 20.25 -9.25 4.98
CA VAL A 331 20.53 -8.01 4.24
C VAL A 331 20.33 -8.22 2.74
N ALA A 332 20.58 -9.43 2.22
CA ALA A 332 20.40 -9.74 0.81
C ALA A 332 18.92 -9.68 0.43
N ASP A 333 18.05 -10.30 1.23
CA ASP A 333 16.60 -10.29 1.01
C ASP A 333 16.04 -8.87 1.11
N TYR A 334 16.48 -8.10 2.11
CA TYR A 334 16.05 -6.71 2.29
C TYR A 334 16.42 -5.81 1.11
N ARG A 335 17.63 -5.97 0.56
CA ARG A 335 18.07 -5.22 -0.63
C ARG A 335 17.36 -5.70 -1.90
N ALA A 336 17.16 -7.00 -2.05
CA ALA A 336 16.42 -7.55 -3.18
C ALA A 336 14.97 -7.03 -3.20
N ALA A 337 14.36 -6.87 -2.03
CA ALA A 337 13.04 -6.25 -1.84
C ALA A 337 13.03 -4.72 -2.04
N GLY A 338 14.16 -4.08 -2.37
CA GLY A 338 14.24 -2.65 -2.65
C GLY A 338 14.38 -1.72 -1.44
N GLY A 339 14.54 -2.26 -0.23
CA GLY A 339 14.67 -1.48 1.00
C GLY A 339 13.48 -0.54 1.26
N ILE A 340 13.67 0.46 2.14
CA ILE A 340 12.59 1.40 2.54
C ILE A 340 12.01 2.16 1.33
N THR A 341 12.86 2.62 0.41
CA THR A 341 12.40 3.49 -0.68
C THR A 341 11.74 2.70 -1.82
N GLY A 342 12.25 1.51 -2.17
CA GLY A 342 11.84 0.77 -3.36
C GLY A 342 10.77 -0.31 -3.14
N ALA A 343 10.53 -0.76 -1.91
CA ALA A 343 9.66 -1.92 -1.67
C ALA A 343 8.20 -1.72 -2.13
N ILE A 344 7.64 -0.52 -1.93
CA ILE A 344 6.28 -0.20 -2.39
C ILE A 344 6.22 -0.22 -3.92
N GLU A 345 7.18 0.44 -4.58
CA GLU A 345 7.25 0.49 -6.04
C GLU A 345 7.34 -0.92 -6.64
N GLN A 346 8.25 -1.75 -6.13
CA GLN A 346 8.43 -3.12 -6.62
C GLN A 346 7.16 -3.95 -6.46
N THR A 347 6.49 -3.85 -5.30
CA THR A 347 5.22 -4.55 -5.06
C THR A 347 4.14 -4.09 -6.03
N ALA A 348 4.04 -2.78 -6.26
CA ALA A 348 3.04 -2.20 -7.15
C ALA A 348 3.30 -2.53 -8.64
N GLU A 349 4.55 -2.45 -9.09
CA GLU A 349 4.93 -2.82 -10.46
C GLU A 349 4.80 -4.32 -10.71
N ALA A 350 5.11 -5.18 -9.73
CA ALA A 350 4.87 -6.62 -9.85
C ALA A 350 3.38 -6.94 -10.00
N ALA A 351 2.52 -6.30 -9.19
CA ALA A 351 1.08 -6.45 -9.30
C ALA A 351 0.54 -5.95 -10.65
N TYR A 352 1.05 -4.82 -11.15
CA TYR A 352 0.69 -4.28 -12.47
C TYR A 352 1.16 -5.18 -13.63
N ALA A 353 2.40 -5.68 -13.56
CA ALA A 353 2.98 -6.53 -14.60
C ALA A 353 2.25 -7.86 -14.73
N GLY A 354 1.72 -8.40 -13.62
CA GLY A 354 0.92 -9.64 -13.62
C GLY A 354 -0.48 -9.52 -14.24
N LEU A 355 -0.91 -8.32 -14.63
CA LEU A 355 -2.20 -8.09 -15.30
C LEU A 355 -2.08 -8.15 -16.82
N ASP A 356 -3.14 -8.57 -17.49
CA ASP A 356 -3.27 -8.49 -18.94
C ASP A 356 -3.44 -7.03 -19.42
N PRO A 357 -3.25 -6.74 -20.72
CA PRO A 357 -3.32 -5.37 -21.23
C PRO A 357 -4.68 -4.67 -21.00
N GLU A 358 -5.78 -5.41 -21.05
CA GLU A 358 -7.12 -4.85 -20.85
C GLU A 358 -7.34 -4.47 -19.37
N ALA A 359 -6.99 -5.34 -18.43
CA ALA A 359 -7.07 -5.07 -17.00
C ALA A 359 -6.15 -3.93 -16.55
N ARG A 360 -5.01 -3.72 -17.22
CA ARG A 360 -4.11 -2.57 -16.95
C ARG A 360 -4.76 -1.21 -17.23
N GLU A 361 -5.60 -1.11 -18.25
CA GLU A 361 -6.36 0.11 -18.53
C GLU A 361 -7.48 0.31 -17.50
N VAL A 362 -8.18 -0.76 -17.13
CA VAL A 362 -9.19 -0.73 -16.04
C VAL A 362 -8.57 -0.29 -14.72
N LEU A 363 -7.38 -0.80 -14.40
CA LEU A 363 -6.64 -0.47 -13.19
C LEU A 363 -6.37 1.03 -13.06
N ARG A 364 -5.98 1.70 -14.15
CA ARG A 364 -5.75 3.15 -14.14
C ARG A 364 -7.01 3.90 -13.68
N HIS A 365 -8.17 3.57 -14.26
CA HIS A 365 -9.44 4.22 -13.94
C HIS A 365 -9.87 3.93 -12.50
N LEU A 366 -9.74 2.68 -12.07
CA LEU A 366 -10.04 2.25 -10.70
C LEU A 366 -9.22 3.04 -9.68
N LEU A 367 -7.89 3.09 -9.84
CA LEU A 367 -7.03 3.77 -8.86
C LEU A 367 -7.26 5.28 -8.82
N LEU A 368 -7.51 5.92 -9.97
CA LEU A 368 -7.84 7.34 -10.00
C LEU A 368 -9.17 7.65 -9.30
N ARG A 369 -10.12 6.69 -9.26
CA ARG A 369 -11.37 6.86 -8.51
C ARG A 369 -11.18 6.81 -6.99
N LEU A 370 -10.14 6.12 -6.52
CA LEU A 370 -9.77 5.98 -5.11
C LEU A 370 -8.89 7.13 -4.59
N VAL A 371 -8.68 8.18 -5.39
CA VAL A 371 -7.88 9.35 -5.02
C VAL A 371 -8.71 10.62 -5.15
N ASN A 372 -8.69 11.45 -4.10
CA ASN A 372 -9.22 12.81 -4.21
C ASN A 372 -8.16 13.70 -4.87
N VAL A 373 -8.40 14.01 -6.14
CA VAL A 373 -7.58 14.93 -6.92
C VAL A 373 -8.15 16.35 -6.76
N SER A 374 -7.58 17.14 -5.85
CA SER A 374 -7.89 18.58 -5.76
C SER A 374 -6.89 19.42 -6.58
N HIS A 375 -7.34 20.60 -7.02
CA HIS A 375 -6.52 21.59 -7.73
C HIS A 375 -5.43 22.17 -6.81
N GLU A 376 -5.79 22.44 -5.55
CA GLU A 376 -4.86 22.88 -4.51
C GLU A 376 -5.13 22.06 -3.25
N GLY A 377 -4.12 21.36 -2.75
CA GLY A 377 -4.23 20.57 -1.54
C GLY A 377 -3.42 19.27 -1.58
N PRO A 378 -3.18 18.67 -0.40
CA PRO A 378 -2.52 17.38 -0.30
C PRO A 378 -3.40 16.30 -0.93
N LEU A 379 -2.78 15.35 -1.63
CA LEU A 379 -3.51 14.18 -2.11
C LEU A 379 -4.05 13.41 -0.91
N THR A 380 -5.34 13.07 -0.95
CA THR A 380 -5.95 12.17 0.02
C THR A 380 -6.56 10.97 -0.67
N ARG A 381 -6.61 9.87 0.06
CA ARG A 381 -7.37 8.70 -0.37
C ARG A 381 -8.86 8.99 -0.30
N ARG A 382 -9.61 8.29 -1.15
CA ARG A 382 -11.06 8.23 -1.13
C ARG A 382 -11.49 6.76 -1.04
N SER A 383 -12.56 6.49 -0.30
CA SER A 383 -13.24 5.20 -0.32
C SER A 383 -14.35 5.23 -1.39
N ALA A 384 -14.48 4.14 -2.14
CA ALA A 384 -15.54 3.95 -3.14
C ALA A 384 -16.34 2.68 -2.83
N THR A 385 -17.64 2.68 -3.14
CA THR A 385 -18.47 1.47 -2.98
C THR A 385 -18.11 0.45 -4.06
N LYS A 386 -18.38 -0.84 -3.80
CA LYS A 386 -18.23 -1.88 -4.83
C LYS A 386 -19.11 -1.62 -6.05
N ASP A 387 -20.32 -1.10 -5.83
CA ASP A 387 -21.25 -0.72 -6.90
C ASP A 387 -20.72 0.44 -7.74
N GLU A 388 -20.16 1.48 -7.10
CA GLU A 388 -19.55 2.62 -7.79
C GLU A 388 -18.37 2.17 -8.66
N LEU A 389 -17.58 1.23 -8.17
CA LEU A 389 -16.52 0.66 -8.98
C LEU A 389 -17.12 -0.13 -10.13
N ALA A 390 -18.12 -1.00 -9.90
CA ALA A 390 -18.71 -1.88 -10.91
C ALA A 390 -19.15 -1.16 -12.19
N ASP A 391 -19.62 0.08 -12.06
CA ASP A 391 -20.06 0.92 -13.17
C ASP A 391 -18.92 1.39 -14.10
N LEU A 392 -17.66 1.30 -13.67
CA LEU A 392 -16.50 1.84 -14.42
C LEU A 392 -16.15 1.03 -15.67
N THR A 393 -16.49 -0.26 -15.77
CA THR A 393 -16.04 -1.11 -16.88
C THR A 393 -17.00 -2.24 -17.24
N ALA A 394 -17.53 -2.21 -18.46
CA ALA A 394 -18.41 -3.26 -18.99
C ALA A 394 -17.66 -4.56 -19.41
N THR A 395 -16.33 -4.60 -19.41
CA THR A 395 -15.53 -5.62 -20.12
C THR A 395 -14.69 -6.56 -19.24
N VAL A 396 -14.32 -6.19 -18.02
CA VAL A 396 -13.50 -7.03 -17.11
C VAL A 396 -14.23 -7.23 -15.78
N PRO A 397 -14.32 -8.46 -15.23
CA PRO A 397 -14.83 -8.68 -13.89
C PRO A 397 -13.95 -7.95 -12.87
N GLN A 398 -14.45 -6.87 -12.29
CA GLN A 398 -13.67 -6.04 -11.36
C GLN A 398 -13.31 -6.74 -10.06
N THR A 399 -14.10 -7.75 -9.69
CA THR A 399 -13.84 -8.58 -8.51
C THR A 399 -12.45 -9.19 -8.57
N ASP A 400 -12.04 -9.73 -9.73
CA ASP A 400 -10.73 -10.37 -9.90
C ASP A 400 -9.59 -9.35 -9.76
N LEU A 401 -9.78 -8.13 -10.27
CA LEU A 401 -8.78 -7.06 -10.16
C LEU A 401 -8.66 -6.54 -8.72
N VAL A 402 -9.78 -6.30 -8.04
CA VAL A 402 -9.79 -5.87 -6.64
C VAL A 402 -9.18 -6.95 -5.74
N GLU A 403 -9.50 -8.22 -5.98
CA GLU A 403 -8.91 -9.36 -5.26
C GLU A 403 -7.41 -9.45 -5.50
N HIS A 404 -6.95 -9.32 -6.75
CA HIS A 404 -5.51 -9.31 -7.09
C HIS A 404 -4.74 -8.20 -6.36
N LEU A 405 -5.25 -6.97 -6.39
CA LEU A 405 -4.60 -5.84 -5.71
C LEU A 405 -4.70 -5.93 -4.18
N THR A 406 -5.76 -6.54 -3.66
CA THR A 406 -5.92 -6.81 -2.22
C THR A 406 -4.95 -7.90 -1.77
N ALA A 407 -4.74 -8.95 -2.59
CA ALA A 407 -3.72 -9.97 -2.36
C ALA A 407 -2.32 -9.35 -2.35
N ALA A 408 -2.05 -8.41 -3.27
CA ALA A 408 -0.83 -7.59 -3.29
C ALA A 408 -0.77 -6.51 -2.19
N ARG A 409 -1.80 -6.38 -1.34
CA ARG A 409 -1.90 -5.41 -0.23
C ARG A 409 -1.82 -3.94 -0.66
N LEU A 410 -2.16 -3.65 -1.91
CA LEU A 410 -2.24 -2.29 -2.45
C LEU A 410 -3.62 -1.67 -2.16
N LEU A 411 -4.66 -2.50 -2.06
CA LEU A 411 -6.01 -2.12 -1.66
C LEU A 411 -6.39 -2.70 -0.29
N SER A 412 -7.30 -2.01 0.37
CA SER A 412 -8.04 -2.50 1.52
C SER A 412 -9.52 -2.58 1.15
N VAL A 413 -10.15 -3.69 1.50
CA VAL A 413 -11.56 -3.96 1.24
C VAL A 413 -12.27 -4.17 2.57
N SER A 414 -13.31 -3.39 2.80
CA SER A 414 -14.26 -3.58 3.90
C SER A 414 -15.54 -4.24 3.38
N THR A 415 -16.59 -4.33 4.21
CA THR A 415 -17.86 -4.96 3.84
C THR A 415 -18.39 -4.46 2.48
N ASP A 416 -18.35 -3.14 2.25
CA ASP A 416 -18.87 -2.52 1.02
C ASP A 416 -17.95 -1.47 0.38
N GLN A 417 -16.85 -1.09 1.05
CA GLN A 417 -15.95 -0.05 0.55
C GLN A 417 -14.61 -0.62 0.13
N VAL A 418 -14.05 -0.06 -0.94
CA VAL A 418 -12.70 -0.30 -1.45
C VAL A 418 -11.91 0.99 -1.34
N GLU A 419 -10.67 0.91 -0.88
CA GLU A 419 -9.76 2.05 -0.77
C GLU A 419 -8.29 1.64 -0.94
N LEU A 420 -7.42 2.61 -1.17
CA LEU A 420 -5.97 2.36 -1.17
C LEU A 420 -5.49 1.99 0.24
N ALA A 421 -4.67 0.94 0.35
CA ALA A 421 -4.15 0.47 1.63
C ALA A 421 -3.40 1.58 2.40
N HIS A 422 -2.60 2.39 1.70
CA HIS A 422 -1.95 3.58 2.25
C HIS A 422 -1.74 4.66 1.20
N GLU A 423 -1.70 5.93 1.62
CA GLU A 423 -1.43 7.08 0.72
C GLU A 423 0.02 7.16 0.23
N SER A 424 0.92 6.41 0.85
CA SER A 424 2.32 6.28 0.40
C SER A 424 2.40 5.73 -1.03
N LEU A 425 1.39 4.96 -1.46
CA LEU A 425 1.31 4.48 -2.84
C LEU A 425 1.24 5.63 -3.86
N LEU A 426 0.66 6.78 -3.48
CA LEU A 426 0.47 7.93 -4.38
C LEU A 426 1.78 8.60 -4.78
N THR A 427 2.80 8.50 -3.94
CA THR A 427 4.12 9.13 -4.13
C THR A 427 5.22 8.11 -4.37
N ALA A 428 5.10 6.89 -3.84
CA ALA A 428 6.10 5.84 -3.97
C ALA A 428 5.97 5.03 -5.25
N TRP A 429 4.86 5.14 -5.99
CA TRP A 429 4.67 4.45 -7.26
C TRP A 429 4.67 5.44 -8.43
N PRO A 430 5.80 5.62 -9.14
CA PRO A 430 5.93 6.64 -10.18
C PRO A 430 4.87 6.58 -11.27
N ARG A 431 4.39 5.37 -11.60
CA ARG A 431 3.32 5.17 -12.59
C ARG A 431 2.00 5.79 -12.13
N LEU A 432 1.60 5.56 -10.88
CA LEU A 432 0.38 6.14 -10.32
C LEU A 432 0.52 7.65 -10.15
N THR A 433 1.69 8.13 -9.71
CA THR A 433 1.99 9.56 -9.64
C THR A 433 1.76 10.24 -11.00
N ARG A 434 2.30 9.67 -12.08
CA ARG A 434 2.09 10.17 -13.44
C ARG A 434 0.61 10.15 -13.85
N TRP A 435 -0.13 9.08 -13.53
CA TRP A 435 -1.57 9.03 -13.83
C TRP A 435 -2.36 10.12 -13.10
N ILE A 436 -1.98 10.44 -11.87
CA ILE A 436 -2.60 11.52 -11.08
C ILE A 436 -2.25 12.89 -11.68
N GLU A 437 -1.00 13.09 -12.10
CA GLU A 437 -0.56 14.31 -12.78
C GLU A 437 -1.30 14.53 -14.11
N ASP A 438 -1.45 13.49 -14.93
CA ASP A 438 -2.25 13.53 -16.16
C ASP A 438 -3.70 13.93 -15.85
N ALA A 439 -4.31 13.32 -14.83
CA ALA A 439 -5.69 13.61 -14.43
C ALA A 439 -5.86 15.03 -13.87
N ARG A 440 -4.84 15.58 -13.19
CA ARG A 440 -4.85 16.98 -12.73
C ARG A 440 -4.82 17.95 -13.91
N ALA A 441 -4.01 17.69 -14.92
CA ALA A 441 -3.93 18.53 -16.11
C ALA A 441 -5.27 18.59 -16.88
N ASP A 442 -6.05 17.50 -16.86
CA ASP A 442 -7.39 17.46 -17.46
C ASP A 442 -8.44 18.24 -16.65
N LEU A 443 -8.23 18.45 -15.35
CA LEU A 443 -9.10 19.26 -14.48
C LEU A 443 -8.82 20.77 -14.59
N GLU A 444 -7.68 21.18 -15.17
CA GLU A 444 -7.41 22.59 -15.42
C GLU A 444 -8.37 23.12 -16.49
N PRO A 445 -9.13 24.20 -16.22
CA PRO A 445 -9.97 24.81 -17.24
C PRO A 445 -9.05 25.30 -18.37
N ARG A 446 -9.15 24.65 -19.55
CA ARG A 446 -8.47 25.12 -20.76
C ARG A 446 -8.75 26.61 -20.90
N PRO A 447 -7.72 27.47 -21.03
CA PRO A 447 -7.95 28.89 -21.24
C PRO A 447 -8.85 29.02 -22.46
N SER A 448 -10.09 29.46 -22.23
CA SER A 448 -11.05 29.76 -23.27
C SER A 448 -10.32 30.61 -24.32
N CYS A 449 -10.36 30.16 -25.58
CA CYS A 449 -9.94 30.98 -26.72
C CYS A 449 -10.60 32.34 -26.55
N ALA A 450 -9.80 33.34 -26.15
CA ALA A 450 -10.27 34.68 -25.96
C ALA A 450 -10.88 35.16 -27.27
N THR A 451 -12.16 35.52 -27.22
CA THR A 451 -12.85 36.28 -28.26
C THR A 451 -11.95 37.43 -28.71
N PRO A 452 -11.61 37.57 -30.00
CA PRO A 452 -10.76 38.66 -30.43
C PRO A 452 -11.46 40.00 -30.11
N PRO A 453 -10.72 41.00 -29.61
CA PRO A 453 -11.31 42.28 -29.23
C PRO A 453 -11.97 42.95 -30.44
N PRO A 454 -13.05 43.72 -30.25
CA PRO A 454 -13.70 44.43 -31.34
C PRO A 454 -12.69 45.37 -32.01
N ARG A 455 -12.62 45.33 -33.35
CA ARG A 455 -11.75 46.19 -34.15
C ARG A 455 -12.09 47.65 -33.88
N GLY A 456 -11.23 48.32 -33.12
CA GLY A 456 -11.23 49.78 -32.98
C GLY A 456 -10.94 50.43 -34.33
N THR A 457 -11.76 51.39 -34.69
CA THR A 457 -11.62 52.27 -35.85
C THR A 457 -10.34 53.12 -35.71
N SER A 458 -9.40 52.95 -36.65
CA SER A 458 -8.23 53.82 -36.78
C SER A 458 -8.57 55.05 -37.61
N THR A 459 -8.41 56.25 -37.03
CA THR A 459 -8.31 57.52 -37.76
C THR A 459 -6.84 57.91 -37.91
N ASP A 460 -6.50 58.18 -39.17
CA ASP A 460 -5.45 59.04 -39.75
C ASP A 460 -3.94 58.84 -39.52
N GLY A 461 -3.23 58.89 -40.65
CA GLY A 461 -1.97 59.64 -40.76
C GLY A 461 -0.80 58.98 -41.51
N SER A 462 -0.81 59.05 -42.86
CA SER A 462 0.33 59.17 -43.81
C SER A 462 1.76 58.74 -43.35
N SER A 463 2.54 57.91 -44.04
CA SER A 463 3.02 58.03 -45.43
C SER A 463 4.09 56.94 -45.72
N GLY A 464 4.27 56.55 -46.99
CA GLY A 464 5.58 56.07 -47.48
C GLY A 464 5.72 54.62 -47.94
N THR A 465 5.48 54.41 -49.26
CA THR A 465 6.33 53.63 -50.20
C THR A 465 6.23 52.09 -50.22
N SER A 466 5.76 51.59 -51.38
CA SER A 466 5.73 50.20 -51.91
C SER A 466 7.09 49.85 -52.59
N PRO A 467 7.39 48.65 -53.18
CA PRO A 467 6.48 47.53 -53.52
C PRO A 467 7.02 46.06 -53.45
N ALA A 468 6.07 45.15 -53.67
CA ALA A 468 6.12 43.85 -54.39
C ALA A 468 6.73 42.57 -53.73
N ALA A 469 5.90 41.52 -53.53
CA ALA A 469 5.71 40.38 -54.47
C ALA A 469 5.11 39.10 -53.81
N ARG A 470 3.86 38.76 -54.20
CA ARG A 470 3.27 37.45 -54.62
C ARG A 470 3.34 36.14 -53.76
N PRO A 471 2.42 35.17 -54.00
CA PRO A 471 1.61 34.49 -52.95
C PRO A 471 1.72 32.94 -52.96
N THR A 472 0.76 32.26 -52.28
CA THR A 472 0.32 30.83 -52.29
C THR A 472 0.51 30.12 -50.93
N THR A 473 -0.38 29.29 -50.36
CA THR A 473 -1.62 28.62 -50.80
C THR A 473 -2.38 28.06 -49.58
N ALA A 474 -3.67 28.41 -49.49
CA ALA A 474 -4.83 27.52 -49.29
C ALA A 474 -4.70 26.17 -48.54
N SER A 475 -5.45 26.04 -47.45
CA SER A 475 -6.00 24.79 -46.91
C SER A 475 -7.53 24.85 -46.94
N PRO A 476 -8.23 23.74 -47.23
CA PRO A 476 -9.58 23.54 -46.72
C PRO A 476 -9.81 22.05 -46.25
N PRO A 477 -11.02 21.62 -45.79
CA PRO A 477 -11.48 21.93 -44.43
C PRO A 477 -12.39 20.85 -43.73
N TRP A 478 -12.65 21.00 -42.41
CA TRP A 478 -13.80 20.50 -41.58
C TRP A 478 -14.12 18.97 -41.55
N PRO A 479 -15.13 18.45 -40.78
CA PRO A 479 -15.89 19.01 -39.64
C PRO A 479 -16.05 18.08 -38.39
N THR A 480 -16.16 18.74 -37.23
CA THR A 480 -17.19 18.66 -36.16
C THR A 480 -18.14 17.46 -36.03
N GLY A 481 -18.38 17.05 -34.77
CA GLY A 481 -19.65 16.49 -34.35
C GLY A 481 -19.67 15.95 -32.92
N ALA A 482 -19.88 16.81 -31.93
CA ALA A 482 -20.38 16.44 -30.60
C ALA A 482 -21.66 17.23 -30.33
N PRO A 483 -22.60 16.70 -29.54
CA PRO A 483 -23.50 17.50 -28.75
C PRO A 483 -23.24 17.33 -27.24
N SER A 484 -23.26 18.48 -26.59
CA SER A 484 -23.49 18.82 -25.17
C SER A 484 -24.58 17.96 -24.51
N CYS A 485 -24.59 17.70 -23.20
CA CYS A 485 -24.26 18.55 -22.05
C CYS A 485 -23.52 17.80 -20.95
#